data_AF-A0A3G2GDL6-F1
#
_entry.id   AF-A0A3G2GDL6-F1
#
_cell.length_a   1.000
_cell.length_b   1.000
_cell.length_c   1.000
_cell.angle_alpha   90.00
_cell.angle_beta   90.00
_cell.angle_gamma   90.00
#
_symmetry.space_group_name_H-M   'P 1'
#
loop_
_entity.id
_entity.type
_entity.pdbx_description
1 polymer ?
#
loop_
_entity_poly.entity_id
_entity_poly.type
_entity_poly.pdbx_seq_one_letter_code
_entity_poly.pdbx_strand_id
1 'polypeptide(L)'
;MNILKAETEDSELLTTITKSSKAYWGFSEEILKEWEHLLSISKDYIEKNMVYKLVENENIIGYYSYFSIDEKTIKLDNLFILPEFIGKGFGKTLMNDF
;
A
#
# COMPACT_ATOMS: atom_id res chain seq x y z
N MET A 1 -14.22 8.81 -4.06
CA MET A 1 -12.77 8.61 -4.03
C MET A 1 -12.04 9.75 -3.34
N ASN A 2 -11.33 9.47 -2.26
CA ASN A 2 -10.45 10.42 -1.56
C ASN A 2 -9.10 9.76 -1.24
N ILE A 3 -8.02 10.53 -1.27
CA ILE A 3 -6.72 10.10 -0.73
C ILE A 3 -6.52 10.80 0.61
N LEU A 4 -6.24 10.03 1.65
CA LEU A 4 -6.10 10.50 3.02
C LEU A 4 -4.79 9.98 3.61
N LYS A 5 -4.21 10.69 4.58
CA LYS A 5 -3.08 10.15 5.34
C LYS A 5 -3.53 8.91 6.11
N ALA A 6 -2.69 7.89 6.13
CA ALA A 6 -2.95 6.69 6.92
C ALA A 6 -2.65 6.93 8.41
N GLU A 7 -3.39 6.22 9.25
CA GLU A 7 -3.26 6.18 10.70
C GLU A 7 -2.64 4.83 11.11
N THR A 8 -2.07 4.74 12.31
CA THR A 8 -1.37 3.52 12.73
C THR A 8 -2.30 2.32 12.83
N GLU A 9 -3.57 2.59 13.10
CA GLU A 9 -4.70 1.67 13.14
C GLU A 9 -4.97 1.01 11.78
N ASP A 10 -4.56 1.64 10.68
CA ASP A 10 -4.70 1.07 9.33
C ASP A 10 -3.68 -0.05 9.05
N SER A 11 -2.64 -0.23 9.88
CA SER A 11 -1.52 -1.16 9.64
C SER A 11 -1.93 -2.58 9.24
N GLU A 12 -2.91 -3.17 9.94
CA GLU A 12 -3.41 -4.51 9.64
C GLU A 12 -4.15 -4.56 8.29
N LEU A 13 -4.93 -3.53 7.97
CA LEU A 13 -5.65 -3.45 6.71
C LEU A 13 -4.70 -3.20 5.53
N LEU A 14 -3.72 -2.30 5.67
CA LEU A 14 -2.70 -2.06 4.65
C LEU A 14 -1.85 -3.32 4.39
N THR A 15 -1.53 -4.07 5.44
CA THR A 15 -0.90 -5.40 5.33
C THR A 15 -1.75 -6.36 4.52
N THR A 16 -3.06 -6.41 4.80
CA THR A 16 -4.00 -7.27 4.07
C THR A 16 -4.04 -6.89 2.59
N ILE A 17 -4.15 -5.59 2.27
CA ILE A 17 -4.12 -5.09 0.90
C ILE A 17 -2.82 -5.49 0.18
N THR A 18 -1.68 -5.34 0.86
CA THR A 18 -0.36 -5.70 0.31
C THR A 18 -0.30 -7.17 -0.08
N LYS A 19 -0.70 -8.06 0.83
CA LYS A 19 -0.71 -9.50 0.60
C LYS A 19 -1.69 -9.90 -0.50
N SER A 20 -2.92 -9.38 -0.49
CA SER A 20 -3.92 -9.66 -1.53
C SER A 20 -3.47 -9.16 -2.90
N SER A 21 -2.91 -7.94 -2.97
CA SER A 21 -2.40 -7.35 -4.21
C SER A 21 -1.20 -8.13 -4.76
N LYS A 22 -0.32 -8.64 -3.89
CA LYS A 22 0.78 -9.50 -4.31
C LYS A 22 0.32 -10.87 -4.78
N ALA A 23 -0.61 -11.51 -4.07
CA ALA A 23 -1.15 -12.82 -4.46
C ALA A 23 -1.81 -12.82 -5.84
N TYR A 24 -2.39 -11.69 -6.25
CA TYR A 24 -2.99 -11.52 -7.59
C TYR A 24 -2.03 -11.85 -8.75
N TRP A 25 -0.73 -11.73 -8.55
CA TRP A 25 0.29 -11.98 -9.59
C TRP A 25 0.73 -13.44 -9.71
N GLY A 26 0.06 -14.38 -9.02
CA GLY A 26 0.27 -15.83 -9.20
C GLY A 26 1.45 -16.43 -8.42
N PHE A 27 1.92 -15.75 -7.37
CA PHE A 27 2.88 -16.33 -6.44
C PHE A 27 2.24 -17.44 -5.61
N SER A 28 2.97 -18.53 -5.34
CA SER A 28 2.49 -19.60 -4.48
C SER A 28 2.36 -19.12 -3.03
N GLU A 29 1.48 -19.76 -2.27
CA GLU A 29 1.31 -19.46 -0.84
C GLU A 29 2.60 -19.65 -0.04
N GLU A 30 3.42 -20.63 -0.40
CA GLU A 30 4.73 -20.88 0.23
C GLU A 30 5.67 -19.68 0.07
N ILE A 31 5.78 -19.13 -1.14
CA ILE A 31 6.61 -17.95 -1.42
C ILE A 31 6.07 -16.72 -0.69
N LEU A 32 4.74 -16.52 -0.69
CA LEU A 32 4.12 -15.40 0.01
C LEU A 32 4.38 -15.48 1.52
N LYS A 33 4.39 -16.68 2.09
CA LYS A 33 4.67 -16.92 3.50
C LYS A 33 6.14 -16.67 3.86
N GLU A 34 7.09 -16.99 2.97
CA GLU A 34 8.50 -16.61 3.17
C GLU A 34 8.66 -15.08 3.21
N TRP A 35 7.82 -14.36 2.47
CA TRP A 35 7.83 -12.90 2.40
C TRP A 35 6.91 -12.21 3.40
N GLU A 36 6.28 -12.95 4.32
CA GLU A 36 5.30 -12.43 5.29
C GLU A 36 5.78 -11.12 5.95
N HIS A 37 7.05 -11.10 6.38
CA HIS A 37 7.68 -9.95 7.02
C HIS A 37 7.87 -8.75 6.09
N LEU A 38 8.13 -8.97 4.80
CA LEU A 38 8.26 -7.90 3.79
C LEU A 38 6.91 -7.38 3.32
N LEU A 39 5.85 -8.19 3.46
CA LEU A 39 4.50 -7.87 3.02
C LEU A 39 3.63 -7.30 4.16
N SER A 40 4.23 -7.00 5.31
CA SER A 40 3.55 -6.49 6.48
C SER A 40 3.91 -5.02 6.73
N ILE A 41 2.89 -4.21 6.93
CA ILE A 41 3.01 -2.80 7.29
C ILE A 41 2.79 -2.68 8.79
N SER A 42 3.82 -2.23 9.51
CA SER A 42 3.75 -2.04 10.96
C SER A 42 3.24 -0.65 11.33
N LYS A 43 2.77 -0.49 12.58
CA LYS A 43 2.42 0.82 13.14
C LYS A 43 3.60 1.79 13.10
N ASP A 44 4.78 1.32 13.52
CA ASP A 44 6.03 2.07 13.50
C ASP A 44 6.42 2.55 12.08
N TYR A 45 6.15 1.73 11.06
CA TYR A 45 6.35 2.13 9.67
C TYR A 45 5.45 3.31 9.28
N ILE A 46 4.17 3.29 9.69
CA ILE A 46 3.22 4.37 9.39
C ILE A 46 3.58 5.65 10.13
N GLU A 47 4.08 5.56 11.37
CA GLU A 47 4.51 6.73 12.14
C GLU A 47 5.74 7.42 11.52
N LYS A 48 6.68 6.63 10.98
CA LYS A 48 7.97 7.12 10.48
C LYS A 48 7.95 7.57 9.03
N ASN A 49 7.03 7.07 8.22
CA ASN A 49 7.01 7.29 6.78
C ASN A 49 5.76 8.07 6.33
N MET A 50 5.78 8.53 5.09
CA MET A 50 4.62 9.15 4.47
C MET A 50 3.75 8.05 3.87
N VAL A 51 2.60 7.78 4.48
CA VAL A 51 1.67 6.72 4.07
C VAL A 51 0.30 7.32 3.82
N TYR A 52 -0.28 7.00 2.65
CA TYR A 52 -1.56 7.53 2.21
C TYR A 52 -2.47 6.42 1.70
N LYS A 53 -3.74 6.45 2.12
CA LYS A 53 -4.78 5.48 1.80
C LYS A 53 -5.79 6.04 0.80
N LEU A 54 -6.20 5.22 -0.15
CA LEU A 54 -7.25 5.51 -1.12
C LEU A 54 -8.59 4.96 -0.62
N VAL A 55 -9.55 5.85 -0.40
CA VAL A 55 -10.88 5.52 0.13
C VAL A 55 -11.94 5.68 -0.97
N GLU A 56 -12.68 4.61 -1.23
CA GLU A 56 -13.82 4.56 -2.15
C GLU A 56 -15.02 3.92 -1.44
N ASN A 57 -16.16 4.62 -1.40
CA ASN A 57 -17.37 4.18 -0.69
C ASN A 57 -17.08 3.69 0.74
N GLU A 58 -16.36 4.50 1.53
CA GLU A 58 -15.94 4.20 2.91
C GLU A 58 -14.95 3.03 3.08
N ASN A 59 -14.55 2.37 1.98
CA ASN A 59 -13.59 1.27 2.01
C ASN A 59 -12.21 1.73 1.57
N ILE A 60 -11.17 1.28 2.26
CA ILE A 60 -9.79 1.50 1.84
C ILE A 60 -9.47 0.45 0.78
N ILE A 61 -9.30 0.90 -0.46
CA ILE A 61 -9.14 0.01 -1.63
C ILE A 61 -7.70 -0.09 -2.12
N GLY A 62 -6.80 0.70 -1.53
CA GLY A 62 -5.40 0.79 -1.91
C GLY A 62 -4.67 1.83 -1.09
N TYR A 63 -3.35 1.87 -1.24
CA TYR A 63 -2.51 2.83 -0.55
C TYR A 63 -1.16 2.96 -1.26
N TYR A 64 -0.44 4.02 -0.91
CA TYR A 64 0.97 4.14 -1.24
C TYR A 64 1.76 4.67 -0.04
N SER A 65 3.07 4.45 -0.07
CA SER A 65 3.98 5.06 0.89
C SER A 65 5.30 5.44 0.26
N TYR A 66 5.91 6.48 0.80
CA TYR A 66 7.22 6.94 0.39
C TYR A 66 8.02 7.48 1.57
N PHE A 67 9.33 7.60 1.34
CA PHE A 67 10.26 8.27 2.24
C PHE A 67 11.38 8.94 1.45
N SER A 68 11.96 9.99 2.02
CA SER A 68 13.13 10.67 1.44
C SER A 68 14.38 9.82 1.63
N ILE A 69 15.12 9.59 0.55
CA ILE A 69 16.48 9.03 0.61
C ILE A 69 17.48 10.15 0.89
N ASP A 70 17.28 11.30 0.23
CA ASP A 70 18.08 12.52 0.38
C ASP A 70 17.23 13.76 0.05
N GLU A 71 17.84 14.95 -0.03
CA GLU A 71 17.14 16.21 -0.28
C GLU A 71 16.44 16.29 -1.65
N LYS A 72 16.84 15.48 -2.62
CA LYS A 72 16.35 15.52 -4.01
C LYS A 72 15.69 14.22 -4.45
N THR A 73 15.80 13.17 -3.65
CA THR A 73 15.35 11.82 -4.01
C THR A 73 14.38 11.29 -2.97
N ILE A 74 13.19 10.94 -3.43
CA ILE A 74 12.21 10.18 -2.66
C ILE A 74 12.08 8.78 -3.25
N LYS A 75 11.83 7.78 -2.39
CA LYS A 75 11.53 6.42 -2.80
C LYS A 75 10.06 6.14 -2.58
N LEU A 76 9.35 5.81 -3.65
CA LEU A 76 8.07 5.12 -3.57
C LEU A 76 8.33 3.69 -3.10
N ASP A 77 7.92 3.39 -1.88
CA ASP A 77 8.23 2.12 -1.22
C ASP A 77 7.10 1.11 -1.39
N ASN A 78 5.85 1.56 -1.21
CA ASN A 78 4.66 0.75 -1.45
C ASN A 78 3.69 1.48 -2.39
N LEU A 79 3.07 0.73 -3.30
CA LEU A 79 1.96 1.18 -4.14
C LEU A 79 1.09 -0.04 -4.45
N PHE A 80 -0.02 -0.19 -3.73
CA PHE A 80 -0.87 -1.37 -3.83
C PHE A 80 -2.35 -0.99 -3.94
N ILE A 81 -3.05 -1.76 -4.76
CA ILE A 81 -4.50 -1.69 -4.95
C ILE A 81 -5.05 -3.11 -4.74
N LEU A 82 -6.22 -3.22 -4.10
CA LEU A 82 -6.93 -4.49 -3.96
C LEU A 82 -7.21 -5.12 -5.33
N PRO A 83 -7.12 -6.46 -5.47
CA PRO A 83 -7.25 -7.15 -6.75
C PRO A 83 -8.50 -6.79 -7.56
N GLU A 84 -9.64 -6.63 -6.89
CA GLU A 84 -10.92 -6.28 -7.51
C GLU A 84 -10.96 -4.88 -8.12
N PHE A 85 -9.98 -4.02 -7.81
CA PHE A 85 -9.83 -2.67 -8.35
C PHE A 85 -8.65 -2.51 -9.32
N ILE A 86 -7.86 -3.57 -9.54
CA ILE A 86 -6.78 -3.56 -10.53
C ILE A 86 -7.36 -3.44 -11.95
N GLY A 87 -6.67 -2.69 -12.82
CA GLY A 87 -7.10 -2.43 -14.20
C GLY A 87 -8.17 -1.34 -14.36
N LYS A 88 -8.59 -0.68 -13.27
CA LYS A 88 -9.63 0.37 -13.29
C LYS A 88 -9.10 1.80 -13.20
N GLY A 89 -7.78 1.99 -13.21
CA GLY A 89 -7.13 3.31 -13.18
C GLY A 89 -6.74 3.84 -11.79
N PHE A 90 -7.11 3.17 -10.70
CA PHE A 90 -6.80 3.63 -9.33
C PHE A 90 -5.29 3.71 -9.03
N GLY A 91 -4.47 2.81 -9.59
CA GLY A 91 -3.02 2.89 -9.45
C GLY A 91 -2.43 4.16 -10.09
N LYS A 92 -3.01 4.62 -11.21
CA LYS A 92 -2.63 5.89 -11.84
C LYS A 92 -3.05 7.08 -10.96
N THR A 93 -4.22 7.03 -10.35
CA THR A 93 -4.66 8.06 -9.39
C THR A 93 -3.66 8.21 -8.26
N LEU A 94 -3.24 7.10 -7.64
CA LEU A 94 -2.23 7.14 -6.57
C LEU A 94 -0.88 7.68 -7.05
N MET A 95 -0.41 7.23 -8.23
CA MET A 95 0.87 7.69 -8.79
C MET A 95 0.89 9.19 -9.14
N ASN A 96 -0.27 9.79 -9.42
CA ASN A 96 -0.36 11.22 -9.70
C ASN A 96 -0.46 12.09 -8.43
N ASP A 97 -0.83 11.49 -7.30
CA ASP A 97 -0.89 12.15 -6.00
C ASP A 97 0.49 12.17 -5.31
N PHE A 98 1.26 11.09 -5.53
CA PHE A 98 2.70 11.01 -5.23
C PHE A 98 3.52 12.01 -6.07
#